data_AF-A0A2H5VPQ1-F1
#
_entry.id   AF-A0A2H5VPQ1-F1
#
_cell.length_a   1.000
_cell.length_b   1.000
_cell.length_c   1.000
_cell.angle_alpha   90.00
_cell.angle_beta   90.00
_cell.angle_gamma   90.00
#
_symmetry.space_group_name_H-M   'P 1'
#
loop_
_entity.id
_entity.type
_entity.pdbx_description
1 polymer ?
#
loop_
_entity_poly.entity_id
_entity_poly.type
_entity_poly.pdbx_seq_one_letter_code
_entity_poly.pdbx_strand_id
1 'polypeptide(L)'
;MVAAIFYRLGLVSHVTAARVVYLDALLYLGSGIVGTGHHWYWTGQSHITMALGATFSAMEVIPLTLLTLDAWDFIKLTRQRCDVCGQPVSVPHRWTFYFLMAVGFWNFVGAGIFGFLINLPIVSYFEVGTLLTPNHGHAAMMGVFGMLAVALVVFALRQVLTEERWATVEPLVRLSFWGLNVGLALMVVLNLFPGGVLQLLDVLRNGYAHARSLEFLNQPLMRRIEWLRLPADLIFIGLGVVPLVIAALRTYRLARAEAPERLPEVVPLRPLG
;
A
#
# COMPACT_ATOMS: atom_id res chain seq x y z
N MET A 1 5.95 -7.26 -10.52
CA MET A 1 6.29 -5.91 -11.03
C MET A 1 7.54 -5.32 -10.39
N VAL A 2 7.65 -5.31 -9.05
CA VAL A 2 8.87 -4.90 -8.34
C VAL A 2 10.10 -5.63 -8.87
N ALA A 3 10.08 -6.97 -8.90
CA ALA A 3 11.16 -7.78 -9.50
C ALA A 3 11.54 -7.38 -10.94
N ALA A 4 10.59 -6.93 -11.76
CA ALA A 4 10.86 -6.50 -13.13
C ALA A 4 11.57 -5.12 -13.19
N ILE A 5 11.18 -4.18 -12.33
CA ILE A 5 11.87 -2.88 -12.18
C ILE A 5 13.31 -3.12 -11.75
N PHE A 6 13.53 -4.02 -10.79
CA PHE A 6 14.87 -4.33 -10.30
C PHE A 6 15.75 -5.02 -11.36
N TYR A 7 15.17 -5.93 -12.15
CA TYR A 7 15.87 -6.49 -13.31
C TYR A 7 16.27 -5.41 -14.31
N ARG A 8 15.35 -4.47 -14.63
CA ARG A 8 15.62 -3.36 -15.55
C ARG A 8 16.66 -2.37 -15.03
N LEU A 9 16.78 -2.22 -13.72
CA LEU A 9 17.79 -1.42 -13.05
C LEU A 9 19.13 -2.15 -12.85
N GLY A 10 19.24 -3.41 -13.32
CA GLY A 10 20.47 -4.21 -13.21
C GLY A 10 20.77 -4.73 -11.80
N LEU A 11 19.81 -4.70 -10.88
CA LEU A 11 20.00 -5.05 -9.48
C LEU A 11 19.86 -6.55 -9.19
N VAL A 12 19.22 -7.32 -10.07
CA VAL A 12 19.01 -8.77 -9.93
C VAL A 12 19.03 -9.46 -11.29
N SER A 13 19.43 -10.73 -11.29
CA SER A 13 19.42 -11.56 -12.49
C SER A 13 18.00 -11.85 -12.98
N HIS A 14 17.85 -12.08 -14.29
CA HIS A 14 16.58 -12.50 -14.89
C HIS A 14 16.02 -13.79 -14.23
N VAL A 15 16.90 -14.76 -13.93
CA VAL A 15 16.49 -16.04 -13.33
C VAL A 15 15.94 -15.84 -11.93
N THR A 16 16.60 -15.00 -11.11
CA THR A 16 16.11 -14.67 -9.76
C THR A 16 14.77 -13.95 -9.83
N ALA A 17 14.66 -12.92 -10.68
CA ALA A 17 13.43 -12.15 -10.84
C ALA A 17 12.26 -13.04 -11.31
N ALA A 18 12.49 -13.94 -12.27
CA ALA A 18 11.48 -14.86 -12.75
C ALA A 18 11.02 -15.85 -11.66
N ARG A 19 11.96 -16.45 -10.92
CA ARG A 19 11.64 -17.41 -9.84
C ARG A 19 10.78 -16.77 -8.75
N VAL A 20 11.13 -15.55 -8.31
CA VAL A 20 10.35 -14.82 -7.30
C VAL A 20 8.94 -14.54 -7.82
N VAL A 21 8.80 -14.07 -9.05
CA VAL A 21 7.48 -13.79 -9.65
C VAL A 21 6.61 -15.05 -9.75
N TYR A 22 7.18 -16.19 -10.18
CA TYR A 22 6.43 -17.45 -10.26
C TYR A 22 6.06 -17.99 -8.88
N LEU A 23 6.97 -17.90 -7.90
CA LEU A 23 6.69 -18.30 -6.52
C LEU A 23 5.57 -17.46 -5.92
N ASP A 24 5.65 -16.13 -6.06
CA ASP A 24 4.60 -15.21 -5.62
C ASP A 24 3.26 -15.54 -6.29
N ALA A 25 3.25 -15.72 -7.61
CA ALA A 25 2.03 -16.03 -8.35
C ALA A 25 1.39 -17.33 -7.85
N LEU A 26 2.19 -18.38 -7.61
CA LEU A 26 1.69 -19.65 -7.10
C LEU A 26 1.11 -19.51 -5.69
N LEU A 27 1.81 -18.82 -4.79
CA LEU A 27 1.37 -18.63 -3.41
C LEU A 27 0.11 -17.76 -3.33
N TYR A 28 0.07 -16.63 -4.04
CA TYR A 28 -1.08 -15.71 -4.05
C TYR A 28 -2.31 -16.32 -4.71
N LEU A 29 -2.17 -16.94 -5.88
CA LEU A 29 -3.31 -17.51 -6.58
C LEU A 29 -3.79 -18.80 -5.90
N GLY A 30 -2.84 -19.62 -5.42
CA GLY A 30 -3.15 -20.88 -4.73
C GLY A 30 -3.88 -20.67 -3.41
N SER A 31 -3.56 -19.61 -2.66
CA SER A 31 -4.27 -19.25 -1.42
C SER A 31 -5.48 -18.35 -1.68
N GLY A 32 -5.30 -17.21 -2.37
CA GLY A 32 -6.30 -16.14 -2.49
C GLY A 32 -7.56 -16.49 -3.27
N ILE A 33 -7.48 -17.32 -4.31
CA ILE A 33 -8.67 -17.69 -5.10
C ILE A 33 -9.67 -18.45 -4.24
N VAL A 34 -9.21 -19.44 -3.48
CA VAL A 34 -10.06 -20.22 -2.57
C VAL A 34 -10.33 -19.44 -1.28
N GLY A 35 -9.33 -18.67 -0.82
CA GLY A 35 -9.40 -17.83 0.38
C GLY A 35 -10.46 -16.72 0.31
N THR A 36 -10.88 -16.32 -0.91
CA THR A 36 -12.07 -15.47 -1.14
C THR A 36 -13.31 -15.98 -0.37
N GLY A 37 -13.38 -17.28 -0.09
CA GLY A 37 -14.43 -17.90 0.72
C GLY A 37 -14.62 -17.32 2.12
N HIS A 38 -13.65 -16.59 2.68
CA HIS A 38 -13.82 -15.91 3.96
C HIS A 38 -14.84 -14.76 3.94
N HIS A 39 -15.24 -14.27 2.75
CA HIS A 39 -16.33 -13.32 2.58
C HIS A 39 -17.72 -13.98 2.62
N TRP A 40 -17.77 -15.31 2.61
CA TRP A 40 -19.00 -16.09 2.49
C TRP A 40 -19.38 -16.84 3.77
N TYR A 41 -18.65 -16.63 4.87
CA TYR A 41 -18.92 -17.32 6.14
C TYR A 41 -20.37 -17.18 6.60
N TRP A 42 -20.95 -15.99 6.44
CA TRP A 42 -22.25 -15.64 6.99
C TRP A 42 -23.31 -15.33 5.92
N THR A 43 -23.11 -15.83 4.69
CA THR A 43 -24.01 -15.60 3.56
C THR A 43 -24.94 -16.79 3.25
N GLY A 44 -25.05 -17.74 4.18
CA GLY A 44 -25.93 -18.92 4.05
C GLY A 44 -25.33 -20.08 3.24
N GLN A 45 -24.02 -20.06 3.00
CA GLN A 45 -23.30 -21.14 2.31
C GLN A 45 -23.05 -22.35 3.22
N SER A 46 -22.63 -23.47 2.62
CA SER A 46 -22.33 -24.71 3.36
C SER A 46 -21.12 -24.59 4.29
N HIS A 47 -21.05 -25.45 5.32
CA HIS A 47 -19.89 -25.53 6.22
C HIS A 47 -18.57 -25.88 5.50
N ILE A 48 -18.63 -26.59 4.36
CA ILE A 48 -17.45 -26.91 3.55
C ILE A 48 -16.81 -25.63 3.01
N THR A 49 -17.63 -24.69 2.53
CA THR A 49 -17.17 -23.39 2.02
C THR A 49 -16.48 -22.59 3.13
N MET A 50 -17.02 -22.62 4.35
CA MET A 50 -16.41 -21.98 5.51
C MET A 50 -15.04 -22.59 5.86
N ALA A 51 -14.94 -23.92 5.88
CA ALA A 51 -13.69 -24.62 6.19
C ALA A 51 -12.59 -24.33 5.15
N LEU A 52 -12.95 -24.35 3.87
CA LEU A 52 -12.03 -24.00 2.78
C LEU A 52 -11.63 -22.53 2.84
N GLY A 53 -12.60 -21.62 2.99
CA GLY A 53 -12.36 -20.19 3.11
C GLY A 53 -11.41 -19.88 4.27
N ALA A 54 -11.62 -20.46 5.45
CA ALA A 54 -10.75 -20.27 6.63
C ALA A 54 -9.33 -20.82 6.43
N THR A 55 -9.20 -22.01 5.85
CA THR A 55 -7.89 -22.64 5.66
C THR A 55 -7.06 -21.87 4.62
N PHE A 56 -7.67 -21.52 3.49
CA PHE A 56 -6.95 -20.88 2.39
C PHE A 56 -6.66 -19.41 2.64
N SER A 57 -7.58 -18.66 3.27
CA SER A 57 -7.30 -17.28 3.70
C SER A 57 -6.21 -17.20 4.77
N ALA A 58 -6.09 -18.20 5.66
CA ALA A 58 -4.98 -18.26 6.60
C ALA A 58 -3.63 -18.46 5.89
N MET A 59 -3.60 -19.22 4.79
CA MET A 59 -2.40 -19.41 3.97
C MET A 59 -1.99 -18.14 3.22
N GLU A 60 -2.91 -17.19 3.00
CA GLU A 60 -2.57 -15.90 2.37
C GLU A 60 -1.54 -15.10 3.20
N VAL A 61 -1.43 -15.36 4.51
CA VAL A 61 -0.42 -14.70 5.35
C VAL A 61 1.01 -15.11 4.96
N ILE A 62 1.20 -16.30 4.41
CA ILE A 62 2.52 -16.82 4.02
C ILE A 62 3.21 -15.90 2.99
N PRO A 63 2.63 -15.62 1.79
CA PRO A 63 3.26 -14.71 0.84
C PRO A 63 3.39 -13.28 1.38
N LEU A 64 2.47 -12.80 2.24
CA LEU A 64 2.56 -11.47 2.85
C LEU A 64 3.83 -11.33 3.71
N THR A 65 4.20 -12.37 4.48
CA THR A 65 5.43 -12.36 5.28
C THR A 65 6.70 -12.38 4.43
N LEU A 66 6.72 -13.16 3.34
CA LEU A 66 7.88 -13.25 2.45
C LEU A 66 8.20 -11.92 1.78
N LEU A 67 7.18 -11.20 1.31
CA LEU A 67 7.37 -9.86 0.72
C LEU A 67 7.89 -8.81 1.71
N THR A 68 7.62 -9.01 2.99
CA THR A 68 8.12 -8.11 4.04
C THR A 68 9.61 -8.33 4.27
N LEU A 69 10.06 -9.58 4.18
CA LEU A 69 11.48 -9.92 4.22
C LEU A 69 12.22 -9.38 2.99
N ASP A 70 11.62 -9.51 1.80
CA ASP A 70 12.15 -8.90 0.58
C ASP A 70 12.27 -7.37 0.74
N ALA A 71 11.26 -6.70 1.31
CA ALA A 71 11.30 -5.28 1.63
C ALA A 71 12.47 -4.90 2.56
N TRP A 72 12.80 -5.75 3.53
CA TRP A 72 13.92 -5.53 4.44
C TRP A 72 15.29 -5.67 3.76
N ASP A 73 15.46 -6.67 2.90
CA ASP A 73 16.69 -6.82 2.13
C ASP A 73 16.84 -5.68 1.09
N PHE A 74 15.75 -5.10 0.58
CA PHE A 74 15.79 -3.87 -0.21
C PHE A 74 16.30 -2.66 0.57
N ILE A 75 15.95 -2.52 1.86
CA ILE A 75 16.48 -1.45 2.73
C ILE A 75 17.99 -1.55 2.86
N LYS A 76 18.53 -2.78 3.01
CA LYS A 76 19.98 -3.00 3.09
C LYS A 76 20.68 -2.62 1.79
N LEU A 77 20.15 -3.05 0.64
CA LEU A 77 20.73 -2.73 -0.68
C LEU A 77 20.72 -1.22 -0.97
N THR A 78 19.63 -0.52 -0.63
CA THR A 78 19.51 0.95 -0.81
C THR A 78 20.46 1.72 0.12
N ARG A 79 20.86 1.12 1.25
CA ARG A 79 21.79 1.72 2.22
C ARG A 79 23.25 1.36 1.99
N GLN A 80 23.57 0.43 1.09
CA GLN A 80 24.95 0.10 0.78
C GLN A 80 25.62 1.30 0.09
N ARG A 81 26.70 1.78 0.72
CA ARG A 81 27.64 2.72 0.08
C ARG A 81 28.32 1.98 -1.07
N CYS A 82 28.64 2.67 -2.16
CA CYS A 82 29.58 2.12 -3.13
C CYS A 82 30.92 1.91 -2.39
N ASP A 83 31.25 0.67 -2.07
CA ASP A 83 32.49 0.30 -1.37
C ASP A 83 33.76 0.74 -2.12
N VAL A 84 33.63 1.02 -3.43
CA VAL A 84 34.71 1.49 -4.31
C VAL A 84 34.79 3.03 -4.37
N CYS A 85 33.69 3.74 -4.09
CA CYS A 85 33.56 5.16 -4.44
C CYS A 85 33.49 6.11 -3.24
N GLY A 86 33.11 5.64 -2.05
CA GLY A 86 32.91 6.49 -0.85
C GLY A 86 31.82 7.57 -0.96
N GLN A 87 31.23 7.75 -2.15
CA GLN A 87 30.15 8.67 -2.45
C GLN A 87 28.79 8.01 -2.16
N PRO A 88 27.78 8.77 -1.69
CA PRO A 88 26.42 8.27 -1.61
C PRO A 88 25.95 7.88 -3.00
N VAL A 89 25.56 6.61 -3.19
CA VAL A 89 24.92 6.17 -4.43
C VAL A 89 23.62 6.96 -4.55
N SER A 90 23.57 7.94 -5.44
CA SER A 90 22.34 8.70 -5.70
C SER A 90 21.38 7.75 -6.41
N VAL A 91 20.57 7.03 -5.63
CA VAL A 91 19.53 6.17 -6.17
C VAL A 91 18.52 7.10 -6.89
N PRO A 92 18.45 7.11 -8.23
CA PRO A 92 17.70 8.12 -8.98
C PRO A 92 16.20 8.14 -8.60
N HIS A 93 15.69 7.04 -8.04
CA HIS A 93 14.29 6.83 -7.66
C HIS A 93 14.07 6.64 -6.16
N ARG A 94 14.87 7.30 -5.31
CA ARG A 94 14.80 7.17 -3.84
C ARG A 94 13.37 7.15 -3.26
N TRP A 95 12.50 8.08 -3.68
CA TRP A 95 11.13 8.17 -3.16
C TRP A 95 10.20 7.06 -3.65
N THR A 96 10.36 6.58 -4.89
CA THR A 96 9.66 5.38 -5.38
C THR A 96 9.98 4.19 -4.47
N PHE A 97 11.25 4.00 -4.11
CA PHE A 97 11.65 2.92 -3.22
C PHE A 97 11.06 3.09 -1.81
N TYR A 98 11.00 4.31 -1.27
CA TYR A 98 10.34 4.52 0.03
C TYR A 98 8.85 4.16 0.00
N PHE A 99 8.12 4.51 -1.06
CA PHE A 99 6.74 4.06 -1.21
C PHE A 99 6.64 2.53 -1.34
N LEU A 100 7.53 1.87 -2.08
CA LEU A 100 7.58 0.39 -2.15
C LEU A 100 7.90 -0.25 -0.79
N MET A 101 8.74 0.37 0.03
CA MET A 101 8.95 -0.08 1.42
C MET A 101 7.69 0.07 2.26
N ALA A 102 6.97 1.19 2.11
CA ALA A 102 5.69 1.40 2.78
C ALA A 102 4.66 0.34 2.36
N VAL A 103 4.61 -0.04 1.08
CA VAL A 103 3.79 -1.18 0.61
C VAL A 103 4.12 -2.44 1.40
N GLY A 104 5.40 -2.82 1.51
CA GLY A 104 5.81 -4.01 2.29
C GLY A 104 5.38 -3.93 3.76
N PHE A 105 5.59 -2.78 4.42
CA PHE A 105 5.18 -2.56 5.80
C PHE A 105 3.66 -2.72 6.00
N TRP A 106 2.86 -2.03 5.17
CA TRP A 106 1.40 -2.09 5.26
C TRP A 106 0.83 -3.42 4.77
N ASN A 107 1.55 -4.17 3.93
CA ASN A 107 1.17 -5.51 3.54
C ASN A 107 1.21 -6.45 4.75
N PHE A 108 2.27 -6.35 5.56
CA PHE A 108 2.35 -7.10 6.81
C PHE A 108 1.33 -6.63 7.85
N VAL A 109 1.29 -5.32 8.14
CA VAL A 109 0.46 -4.77 9.23
C VAL A 109 -1.02 -4.73 8.85
N GLY A 110 -1.33 -4.16 7.69
CA GLY A 110 -2.69 -3.99 7.19
C GLY A 110 -3.33 -5.29 6.73
N ALA A 111 -2.70 -5.98 5.78
CA ALA A 111 -3.25 -7.23 5.26
C ALA A 111 -2.97 -8.43 6.18
N GLY A 112 -1.73 -8.60 6.64
CA GLY A 112 -1.33 -9.71 7.50
C GLY A 112 -1.97 -9.65 8.90
N ILE A 113 -1.58 -8.68 9.72
CA ILE A 113 -2.02 -8.62 11.13
C ILE A 113 -3.51 -8.28 11.22
N PHE A 114 -3.95 -7.15 10.66
CA PHE A 114 -5.34 -6.71 10.80
C PHE A 114 -6.32 -7.55 9.97
N GLY A 115 -5.89 -8.12 8.83
CA GLY A 115 -6.71 -9.05 8.07
C GLY A 115 -6.89 -10.36 8.83
N PHE A 116 -5.80 -10.96 9.32
CA PHE A 116 -5.89 -12.20 10.08
C PHE A 116 -6.67 -12.06 11.40
N LEU A 117 -6.58 -10.88 12.05
CA LEU A 117 -7.35 -10.55 13.25
C LEU A 117 -8.85 -10.79 13.08
N ILE A 118 -9.40 -10.51 11.90
CA ILE A 118 -10.83 -10.63 11.60
C ILE A 118 -11.17 -11.87 10.76
N ASN A 119 -10.17 -12.70 10.44
CA ASN A 119 -10.29 -13.81 9.50
C ASN A 119 -10.84 -15.09 10.13
N LEU A 120 -10.52 -15.39 11.39
CA LEU A 120 -10.95 -16.65 12.01
C LEU A 120 -12.48 -16.70 12.06
N PRO A 121 -13.16 -17.78 11.62
CA PRO A 121 -14.62 -17.87 11.66
C PRO A 121 -15.20 -17.56 13.05
N ILE A 122 -14.57 -18.04 14.12
CA ILE A 122 -15.04 -17.77 15.48
C ILE A 122 -14.98 -16.27 15.85
N VAL A 123 -14.00 -15.52 15.34
CA VAL A 123 -13.89 -14.08 15.56
C VAL A 123 -14.82 -13.32 14.62
N SER A 124 -14.78 -13.67 13.33
CA SER A 124 -15.61 -13.08 12.27
C SER A 124 -17.10 -13.17 12.60
N TYR A 125 -17.55 -14.21 13.31
CA TYR A 125 -18.94 -14.33 13.75
C TYR A 125 -19.43 -13.12 14.55
N PHE A 126 -18.54 -12.52 15.35
CA PHE A 126 -18.85 -11.34 16.17
C PHE A 126 -18.36 -10.04 15.54
N GLU A 127 -17.29 -10.09 14.75
CA GLU A 127 -16.66 -8.91 14.18
C GLU A 127 -17.27 -8.48 12.84
N VAL A 128 -17.86 -9.39 12.06
CA VAL A 128 -18.28 -9.10 10.69
C VAL A 128 -19.16 -7.84 10.63
N GLY A 129 -18.76 -6.87 9.81
CA GLY A 129 -19.51 -5.63 9.66
C GLY A 129 -19.35 -4.64 10.82
N THR A 130 -18.32 -4.79 11.66
CA THR A 130 -17.93 -3.80 12.69
C THR A 130 -16.77 -2.91 12.20
N LEU A 131 -16.25 -2.03 13.07
CA LEU A 131 -15.17 -1.09 12.81
C LEU A 131 -13.79 -1.74 12.56
N LEU A 132 -13.56 -3.00 12.94
CA LEU A 132 -12.29 -3.69 12.63
C LEU A 132 -12.18 -4.06 11.13
N THR A 133 -13.31 -4.26 10.45
CA THR A 133 -13.36 -4.45 9.00
C THR A 133 -12.81 -3.23 8.24
N PRO A 134 -13.30 -1.99 8.42
CA PRO A 134 -12.69 -0.82 7.80
C PRO A 134 -11.29 -0.49 8.36
N ASN A 135 -10.94 -0.91 9.58
CA ASN A 135 -9.55 -0.85 10.07
C ASN A 135 -8.59 -1.61 9.14
N HIS A 136 -8.86 -2.90 8.95
CA HIS A 136 -8.14 -3.72 7.98
C HIS A 136 -8.24 -3.14 6.56
N GLY A 137 -9.45 -2.77 6.14
CA GLY A 137 -9.72 -2.25 4.80
C GLY A 137 -8.88 -1.03 4.43
N HIS A 138 -8.78 -0.01 5.30
CA HIS A 138 -7.95 1.16 5.01
C HIS A 138 -6.45 0.82 5.04
N ALA A 139 -6.02 0.06 6.06
CA ALA A 139 -4.61 -0.31 6.21
C ALA A 139 -4.10 -1.17 5.04
N ALA A 140 -4.92 -2.10 4.53
CA ALA A 140 -4.59 -2.94 3.38
C ALA A 140 -4.78 -2.20 2.05
N MET A 141 -5.95 -1.60 1.81
CA MET A 141 -6.27 -0.96 0.52
C MET A 141 -5.37 0.24 0.25
N MET A 142 -5.34 1.21 1.15
CA MET A 142 -4.52 2.40 0.95
C MET A 142 -3.04 2.09 1.19
N GLY A 143 -2.73 1.34 2.25
CA GLY A 143 -1.35 1.05 2.62
C GLY A 143 -0.60 0.16 1.62
N VAL A 144 -1.28 -0.78 0.95
CA VAL A 144 -0.68 -1.66 -0.05
C VAL A 144 -0.94 -1.13 -1.46
N PHE A 145 -2.18 -1.19 -1.93
CA PHE A 145 -2.50 -0.84 -3.31
C PHE A 145 -2.38 0.66 -3.58
N GLY A 146 -2.83 1.50 -2.64
CA GLY A 146 -2.68 2.95 -2.73
C GLY A 146 -1.21 3.37 -2.78
N MET A 147 -0.38 2.92 -1.84
CA MET A 147 1.06 3.22 -1.84
C MET A 147 1.78 2.65 -3.07
N LEU A 148 1.37 1.48 -3.59
CA LEU A 148 1.93 0.91 -4.81
C LEU A 148 1.61 1.78 -6.03
N ALA A 149 0.37 2.26 -6.14
CA ALA A 149 -0.02 3.19 -7.20
C ALA A 149 0.76 4.51 -7.09
N VAL A 150 0.93 5.05 -5.88
CA VAL A 150 1.73 6.27 -5.66
C VAL A 150 3.20 6.04 -5.98
N ALA A 151 3.78 4.89 -5.64
CA ALA A 151 5.15 4.52 -6.04
C ALA A 151 5.33 4.59 -7.57
N LEU A 152 4.37 4.05 -8.33
CA LEU A 152 4.38 4.09 -9.79
C LEU A 152 4.25 5.50 -10.34
N VAL A 153 3.33 6.30 -9.77
CA VAL A 153 3.21 7.72 -10.14
C VAL A 153 4.53 8.43 -9.91
N VAL A 154 5.11 8.32 -8.71
CA VAL A 154 6.39 8.96 -8.37
C VAL A 154 7.53 8.49 -9.27
N PHE A 155 7.55 7.21 -9.63
CA PHE A 155 8.51 6.68 -10.60
C PHE A 155 8.38 7.37 -11.96
N ALA A 156 7.16 7.47 -12.47
CA ALA A 156 6.89 8.16 -13.74
C ALA A 156 7.23 9.66 -13.67
N LEU A 157 6.85 10.35 -12.58
CA LEU A 157 7.18 11.77 -12.37
C LEU A 157 8.70 11.99 -12.40
N ARG A 158 9.47 11.06 -11.83
CA ARG A 158 10.92 11.15 -11.78
C ARG A 158 11.58 10.90 -13.14
N GLN A 159 11.01 10.02 -13.97
CA GLN A 159 11.53 9.66 -15.29
C GLN A 159 11.36 10.78 -16.32
N VAL A 160 10.33 11.63 -16.18
CA VAL A 160 10.04 12.70 -17.15
C VAL A 160 10.66 14.05 -16.80
N LEU A 161 11.41 14.14 -15.69
CA LEU A 161 12.02 15.40 -15.23
C LEU A 161 13.54 15.29 -15.16
N THR A 162 14.21 16.38 -15.56
CA THR A 162 15.65 16.60 -15.31
C THR A 162 15.92 16.79 -13.81
N GLU A 163 17.18 16.64 -13.37
CA GLU A 163 17.57 16.80 -11.96
C GLU A 163 17.15 18.16 -11.37
N GLU A 164 17.37 19.23 -12.12
CA GLU A 164 17.06 20.60 -11.71
C GLU A 164 15.56 20.80 -11.47
N ARG A 165 14.73 20.26 -12.36
CA ARG A 165 13.26 20.34 -12.25
C ARG A 165 12.75 19.43 -11.15
N TRP A 166 13.31 18.23 -11.01
CA TRP A 166 12.97 17.29 -9.95
C TRP A 166 13.19 17.89 -8.56
N ALA A 167 14.28 18.65 -8.35
CA ALA A 167 14.56 19.33 -7.08
C ALA A 167 13.43 20.26 -6.61
N THR A 168 12.61 20.78 -7.53
CA THR A 168 11.44 21.62 -7.19
C THR A 168 10.18 20.82 -6.81
N VAL A 169 10.09 19.56 -7.24
CA VAL A 169 8.94 18.66 -7.04
C VAL A 169 9.18 17.69 -5.88
N GLU A 170 10.43 17.26 -5.67
CA GLU A 170 10.83 16.32 -4.64
C GLU A 170 10.32 16.67 -3.22
N PRO A 171 10.36 17.94 -2.76
CA PRO A 171 9.87 18.28 -1.42
C PRO A 171 8.38 17.98 -1.22
N LEU A 172 7.57 18.08 -2.28
CA LEU A 172 6.14 17.77 -2.24
C LEU A 172 5.91 16.26 -2.15
N VAL A 173 6.69 15.47 -2.89
CA VAL A 173 6.65 14.00 -2.83
C VAL A 173 7.08 13.50 -1.45
N ARG A 174 8.12 14.11 -0.87
CA ARG A 174 8.57 13.84 0.51
C ARG A 174 7.47 14.12 1.53
N LEU A 175 6.83 15.29 1.42
CA LEU A 175 5.74 15.66 2.32
C LEU A 175 4.57 14.67 2.18
N SER A 176 4.21 14.33 0.94
CA SER A 176 3.18 13.34 0.63
C SER A 176 3.45 11.99 1.27
N PHE A 177 4.69 11.49 1.15
CA PHE A 177 5.08 10.20 1.73
C PHE A 177 4.78 10.14 3.24
N TRP A 178 5.20 11.16 3.99
CA TRP A 178 4.95 11.21 5.43
C TRP A 178 3.48 11.48 5.76
N GLY A 179 2.82 12.39 5.05
CA GLY A 179 1.40 12.69 5.27
C GLY A 179 0.49 11.49 5.05
N LEU A 180 0.72 10.71 4.00
CA LEU A 180 -0.06 9.50 3.71
C LEU A 180 0.18 8.42 4.78
N ASN A 181 1.44 8.15 5.15
CA ASN A 181 1.75 7.10 6.12
C ASN A 181 1.33 7.46 7.54
N VAL A 182 1.66 8.67 8.00
CA VAL A 182 1.29 9.15 9.33
C VAL A 182 -0.22 9.33 9.45
N GLY A 183 -0.87 9.90 8.43
CA GLY A 183 -2.33 10.05 8.42
C GLY A 183 -3.04 8.70 8.49
N LEU A 184 -2.60 7.71 7.71
CA LEU A 184 -3.17 6.35 7.73
C LEU A 184 -2.94 5.67 9.09
N ALA A 185 -1.72 5.76 9.64
CA ALA A 185 -1.40 5.20 10.95
C ALA A 185 -2.21 5.84 12.08
N LEU A 186 -2.36 7.17 12.08
CA LEU A 186 -3.18 7.88 13.06
C LEU A 186 -4.66 7.51 12.94
N MET A 187 -5.19 7.36 11.72
CA MET A 187 -6.58 6.95 11.50
C MET A 187 -6.86 5.56 12.11
N VAL A 188 -5.92 4.63 11.91
CA VAL A 188 -5.96 3.29 12.50
C VAL A 188 -5.89 3.34 14.02
N VAL A 189 -4.90 4.04 14.59
CA VAL A 189 -4.61 4.02 16.03
C VAL A 189 -5.59 4.85 16.86
N LEU A 190 -6.04 5.99 16.35
CA LEU A 190 -6.90 6.91 17.12
C LEU A 190 -8.39 6.59 16.99
N ASN A 191 -8.80 5.98 15.89
CA ASN A 191 -10.22 5.72 15.61
C ASN A 191 -10.53 4.25 15.35
N LEU A 192 -10.10 3.73 14.19
CA LEU A 192 -10.65 2.48 13.65
C LEU A 192 -10.38 1.27 14.55
N PHE A 193 -9.13 1.11 14.99
CA PHE A 193 -8.75 0.01 15.87
C PHE A 193 -9.39 0.09 17.27
N PRO A 194 -9.25 1.20 18.05
CA PRO A 194 -9.86 1.26 19.37
C PRO A 194 -11.40 1.22 19.32
N GLY A 195 -12.01 1.89 18.34
CA GLY A 195 -13.46 1.83 18.14
C GLY A 195 -13.94 0.42 17.77
N GLY A 196 -13.18 -0.29 16.93
CA GLY A 196 -13.45 -1.68 16.56
C GLY A 196 -13.33 -2.66 17.73
N VAL A 197 -12.31 -2.52 18.58
CA VAL A 197 -12.18 -3.36 19.78
C VAL A 197 -13.34 -3.12 20.74
N LEU A 198 -13.71 -1.87 20.98
CA LEU A 198 -14.86 -1.55 21.84
C LEU A 198 -16.17 -2.08 21.27
N GLN A 199 -16.37 -1.98 19.95
CA GLN A 199 -17.54 -2.52 19.29
C GLN A 199 -17.60 -4.04 19.38
N LEU A 200 -16.48 -4.74 19.18
CA LEU A 200 -16.40 -6.20 19.35
C LEU A 200 -16.72 -6.62 20.79
N LEU A 201 -16.18 -5.91 21.78
CA LEU A 201 -16.48 -6.17 23.19
C LEU A 201 -17.97 -5.96 23.51
N ASP A 202 -18.60 -4.97 22.88
CA ASP A 202 -20.03 -4.74 23.02
C ASP A 202 -20.86 -5.86 22.38
N VAL A 203 -20.47 -6.35 21.19
CA VAL A 203 -21.10 -7.54 20.57
C VAL A 203 -21.07 -8.73 21.52
N LEU A 204 -19.93 -8.98 22.17
CA LEU A 204 -19.76 -10.11 23.09
C LEU A 204 -20.61 -9.99 24.37
N ARG A 205 -20.94 -8.77 24.80
CA ARG A 205 -21.68 -8.52 26.05
C ARG A 205 -23.19 -8.35 25.83
N ASN A 206 -23.55 -7.62 24.79
CA ASN A 206 -24.90 -7.11 24.55
C ASN A 206 -25.52 -7.63 23.24
N GLY A 207 -24.75 -8.39 22.44
CA GLY A 207 -25.18 -8.96 21.17
C GLY A 207 -24.95 -8.03 19.97
N TYR A 208 -24.94 -8.62 18.78
CA TYR A 208 -24.60 -7.93 17.53
C TYR A 208 -25.55 -6.76 17.20
N ALA A 209 -26.85 -6.92 17.48
CA ALA A 209 -27.83 -5.88 17.24
C ALA A 209 -27.57 -4.61 18.07
N HIS A 210 -27.13 -4.77 19.32
CA HIS A 210 -26.83 -3.64 20.20
C HIS A 210 -25.59 -2.87 19.73
N ALA A 211 -24.50 -3.57 19.36
CA ALA A 211 -23.27 -2.94 18.86
C ALA A 211 -23.46 -2.17 17.54
N ARG A 212 -24.54 -2.45 16.81
CA ARG A 212 -24.95 -1.76 15.58
C ARG A 212 -26.04 -0.71 15.80
N SER A 213 -26.53 -0.56 17.04
CA SER A 213 -27.61 0.37 17.39
C SER A 213 -27.12 1.81 17.52
N LEU A 214 -28.06 2.74 17.41
CA LEU A 214 -27.79 4.16 17.69
C LEU A 214 -27.42 4.40 19.15
N GLU A 215 -27.84 3.53 20.08
CA GLU A 215 -27.51 3.64 21.50
C GLU A 215 -26.01 3.46 21.72
N PHE A 216 -25.41 2.40 21.15
CA PHE A 216 -23.97 2.17 21.19
C PHE A 216 -23.18 3.28 20.48
N LEU A 217 -23.58 3.64 19.26
CA LEU A 217 -22.86 4.65 18.46
C LEU A 217 -22.88 6.05 19.12
N ASN A 218 -23.95 6.39 19.83
CA ASN A 218 -24.07 7.68 20.52
C ASN A 218 -23.42 7.71 21.92
N GLN A 219 -22.78 6.63 22.37
CA GLN A 219 -22.07 6.64 23.64
C GLN A 219 -20.97 7.73 23.64
N PRO A 220 -20.77 8.45 24.76
CA PRO A 220 -19.81 9.55 24.82
C PRO A 220 -18.37 9.15 24.48
N LEU A 221 -17.98 7.90 24.72
CA LEU A 221 -16.66 7.39 24.34
C LEU A 221 -16.57 7.14 22.83
N MET A 222 -17.56 6.48 22.23
CA MET A 222 -17.58 6.20 20.78
C MET A 222 -17.58 7.50 19.96
N ARG A 223 -18.37 8.50 20.37
CA ARG A 223 -18.34 9.82 19.73
C ARG A 223 -16.97 10.51 19.85
N ARG A 224 -16.30 10.42 21.00
CA ARG A 224 -14.94 10.98 21.15
C ARG A 224 -13.94 10.32 20.19
N ILE A 225 -13.98 8.99 20.07
CA ILE A 225 -13.12 8.22 19.17
C ILE A 225 -13.40 8.59 17.70
N GLU A 226 -14.66 8.77 17.33
CA GLU A 226 -15.05 9.23 15.99
C GLU A 226 -14.46 10.61 15.68
N TRP A 227 -14.56 11.56 16.60
CA TRP A 227 -13.99 12.91 16.42
C TRP A 227 -12.46 12.94 16.39
N LEU A 228 -11.79 12.03 17.12
CA LEU A 228 -10.34 11.86 17.04
C LEU A 228 -9.83 11.39 15.67
N ARG A 229 -10.74 10.98 14.77
CA ARG A 229 -10.40 10.71 13.36
C ARG A 229 -10.02 11.97 12.59
N LEU A 230 -10.67 13.10 12.85
CA LEU A 230 -10.54 14.30 12.02
C LEU A 230 -9.09 14.80 11.89
N PRO A 231 -8.28 14.88 12.96
CA PRO A 231 -6.88 15.26 12.83
C PRO A 231 -6.07 14.32 11.92
N ALA A 232 -6.34 13.01 11.98
CA ALA A 232 -5.67 12.02 11.13
C ALA A 232 -6.06 12.22 9.66
N ASP A 233 -7.34 12.42 9.38
CA ASP A 233 -7.86 12.64 8.03
C ASP A 233 -7.34 13.94 7.43
N LEU A 234 -7.22 15.01 8.23
CA LEU A 234 -6.63 16.28 7.82
C LEU A 234 -5.15 16.13 7.45
N ILE A 235 -4.38 15.35 8.21
CA ILE A 235 -2.97 15.05 7.88
C ILE A 235 -2.91 14.24 6.58
N PHE A 236 -3.73 13.20 6.46
CA PHE A 236 -3.76 12.32 5.29
C PHE A 236 -4.08 13.10 4.01
N ILE A 237 -5.10 13.97 4.05
CA ILE A 237 -5.52 14.76 2.90
C ILE A 237 -4.57 15.93 2.66
N GLY A 238 -4.35 16.77 3.67
CA GLY A 238 -3.64 18.04 3.54
C GLY A 238 -2.13 17.90 3.36
N LEU A 239 -1.51 16.92 4.01
CA LEU A 239 -0.06 16.67 3.90
C LEU A 239 0.25 15.46 3.02
N GLY A 240 -0.70 14.55 2.81
CA GLY A 240 -0.52 13.36 1.97
C GLY A 240 -0.97 13.57 0.53
N VAL A 241 -2.29 13.68 0.33
CA VAL A 241 -2.93 13.71 -1.00
C VAL A 241 -2.68 15.03 -1.73
N VAL A 242 -2.92 16.18 -1.09
CA VAL A 242 -2.81 17.50 -1.73
C VAL A 242 -1.40 17.76 -2.29
N PRO A 243 -0.31 17.53 -1.55
CA PRO A 243 1.04 17.73 -2.09
C PRO A 243 1.35 16.79 -3.27
N LEU A 244 0.83 15.56 -3.26
CA LEU A 244 1.00 14.63 -4.38
C LEU A 244 0.31 15.12 -5.64
N VAL A 245 -0.93 15.61 -5.52
CA VAL A 245 -1.68 16.18 -6.65
C VAL A 245 -0.94 17.41 -7.19
N ILE A 246 -0.45 18.29 -6.31
CA ILE A 246 0.34 19.46 -6.72
C ILE A 246 1.63 19.02 -7.43
N ALA A 247 2.32 18.00 -6.92
CA ALA A 247 3.52 17.44 -7.54
C ALA A 247 3.22 16.94 -8.96
N ALA A 248 2.17 16.14 -9.13
CA ALA A 248 1.76 15.62 -10.44
C ALA A 248 1.38 16.75 -11.42
N LEU A 249 0.61 17.74 -10.97
CA LEU A 249 0.23 18.89 -11.80
C LEU A 249 1.44 19.75 -12.20
N ARG A 250 2.38 19.98 -11.28
CA ARG A 250 3.63 20.71 -11.57
C ARG A 250 4.48 19.95 -12.59
N THR A 251 4.67 18.64 -12.39
CA THR A 251 5.39 17.80 -13.35
C THR A 251 4.75 17.83 -14.73
N TYR A 252 3.43 17.71 -14.81
CA TYR A 252 2.71 17.80 -16.08
C TYR A 252 2.97 19.14 -16.81
N ARG A 253 2.95 20.25 -16.07
CA ARG A 253 3.26 21.58 -16.65
C ARG A 253 4.71 21.70 -17.13
N LEU A 254 5.66 21.17 -16.36
CA LEU A 254 7.09 21.20 -16.69
C LEU A 254 7.40 20.33 -17.92
N ALA A 255 6.86 19.11 -17.98
CA ALA A 255 7.03 18.20 -19.10
C ALA A 255 6.40 18.76 -20.40
N ARG A 256 5.27 19.49 -20.30
CA ARG A 256 4.66 20.14 -21.47
C ARG A 256 5.46 21.32 -22.01
N ALA A 257 6.21 22.03 -21.15
CA ALA A 257 7.12 23.07 -21.61
C ALA A 257 8.30 22.51 -22.44
N GLU A 258 8.41 21.19 -22.52
CA GLU A 258 9.47 20.44 -23.21
C GLU A 258 8.98 19.80 -24.53
N ALA A 259 7.74 20.08 -24.98
CA ALA A 259 7.28 19.64 -26.30
C ALA A 259 8.25 20.15 -27.40
N PRO A 260 8.57 19.33 -28.42
CA PRO A 260 9.89 19.34 -29.02
C PRO A 260 10.19 20.62 -29.80
N GLU A 261 11.40 21.14 -29.57
CA GLU A 261 12.27 21.63 -30.63
C GLU A 261 12.19 20.62 -31.81
N ARG A 262 11.80 21.12 -33.00
CA ARG A 262 11.58 20.29 -34.19
C ARG A 262 12.78 19.35 -34.36
N LEU A 263 12.54 18.04 -34.36
CA LEU A 263 13.56 17.08 -34.78
C LEU A 263 14.14 17.58 -36.12
N PRO A 264 15.47 17.73 -36.27
CA PRO A 264 16.03 18.16 -37.54
C PRO A 264 15.55 17.20 -38.62
N GLU A 265 14.97 17.78 -39.67
CA GLU A 265 14.43 17.08 -40.82
C GLU A 265 15.49 16.08 -41.31
N VAL A 266 15.17 14.79 -41.29
CA VAL A 266 16.09 13.75 -41.76
C VAL A 266 16.30 14.01 -43.25
N VAL A 267 17.44 14.62 -43.59
CA VAL A 267 17.85 14.85 -44.97
C VAL A 267 17.94 13.48 -45.65
N PRO A 268 17.11 13.18 -46.66
CA PRO A 268 17.18 11.89 -47.34
C PRO A 268 18.56 11.78 -48.01
N LEU A 269 19.27 10.70 -47.69
CA LEU A 269 20.55 10.40 -48.33
C LEU A 269 20.33 10.27 -49.85
N ARG A 270 21.01 11.12 -50.62
CA ARG A 270 21.06 11.02 -52.08
C ARG A 270 21.55 9.62 -52.46
N PRO A 271 20.88 8.90 -53.36
CA PRO A 271 21.43 7.65 -53.89
C PRO A 271 22.76 7.97 -54.59
N LEU A 272 23.81 7.25 -54.20
CA LEU A 272 25.09 7.28 -54.90
C LEU A 272 24.84 6.76 -56.32
N GLY A 273 25.07 7.62 -57.31
CA GLY A 273 25.04 7.26 -58.72
C GLY A 273 26.26 6.46 -59.15
#